data_AF-F8JY59-F1
#
_entry.id   AF-F8JY59-F1
#
_cell.length_a   1.000
_cell.length_b   1.000
_cell.length_c   1.000
_cell.angle_alpha   90.00
_cell.angle_beta   90.00
_cell.angle_gamma   90.00
#
_symmetry.space_group_name_H-M   'P 1'
#
loop_
_entity.id
_entity.type
_entity.pdbx_description
1 polymer ?
#
loop_
_entity_poly.entity_id
_entity_poly.type
_entity_poly.pdbx_seq_one_letter_code
_entity_poly.pdbx_strand_id
1 'polypeptide(L)' 'MPTPAQRAWNKPPRHPNRHRRITPAQRDEIRRRLAAGETARALAAEYGVSRSTIYNCR' A
#
# COMPACT_ATOMS: atom_id res chain seq x y z
N MET A 1 -29.27 -25.73 20.73
CA MET A 1 -28.35 -26.02 19.60
C MET A 1 -28.41 -24.86 18.62
N PRO A 2 -27.33 -24.11 18.36
CA PRO A 2 -27.34 -23.10 17.30
C PRO A 2 -27.43 -23.81 15.92
N THR A 3 -28.33 -23.32 15.07
CA THR A 3 -28.67 -23.90 13.76
C THR A 3 -27.57 -23.63 12.69
N PRO A 4 -27.49 -24.45 11.62
CA PRO A 4 -26.48 -24.31 10.55
C PRO A 4 -26.44 -22.92 9.88
N ALA A 5 -27.54 -22.17 9.95
CA ALA A 5 -27.70 -20.85 9.35
C ALA A 5 -26.83 -19.75 10.03
N GLN A 6 -26.36 -19.98 11.26
CA GLN A 6 -25.52 -19.02 11.98
C GLN A 6 -24.02 -19.16 11.68
N ARG A 7 -23.62 -20.21 10.94
CA ARG A 7 -22.23 -20.45 10.50
C ARG A 7 -21.93 -19.81 9.13
N ALA A 8 -22.86 -19.02 8.59
CA ALA A 8 -22.57 -18.13 7.47
C ALA A 8 -21.74 -16.94 7.98
N TRP A 9 -20.46 -17.23 8.24
CA TRP A 9 -19.32 -16.33 8.13
C TRP A 9 -19.67 -14.85 8.29
N ASN A 10 -19.51 -14.35 9.51
CA ASN A 10 -19.28 -12.94 9.77
C ASN A 10 -17.96 -12.56 9.07
N LYS A 11 -17.98 -12.35 7.75
CA LYS A 11 -16.82 -11.85 6.99
C LYS A 11 -16.72 -10.36 7.35
N PRO A 12 -15.71 -9.95 8.14
CA PRO A 12 -15.54 -8.54 8.39
C PRO A 12 -15.35 -7.82 7.05
N PRO A 13 -15.92 -6.61 6.90
CA PRO A 13 -15.79 -5.87 5.65
C PRO A 13 -14.30 -5.70 5.32
N ARG A 14 -13.93 -6.04 4.08
CA ARG A 14 -12.57 -5.85 3.57
C ARG A 14 -12.26 -4.36 3.68
N HIS A 15 -11.39 -3.98 4.61
CA HIS A 15 -11.03 -2.58 4.78
C HIS A 15 -10.50 -2.05 3.45
N PRO A 16 -11.06 -0.93 2.93
CA PRO A 16 -10.58 -0.34 1.71
C PRO A 16 -9.10 -0.03 1.90
N ASN A 17 -8.32 -0.52 0.95
CA ASN A 17 -6.89 -0.60 1.00
C ASN A 17 -6.27 0.74 1.47
N ARG A 18 -5.68 0.76 2.68
CA ARG A 18 -5.08 1.96 3.30
C ARG A 18 -3.87 2.51 2.53
N HIS A 19 -3.55 1.93 1.38
CA HIS A 19 -2.42 2.30 0.52
C HIS A 19 -2.69 3.46 -0.42
N ARG A 20 -3.79 4.22 -0.25
CA ARG A 20 -4.13 5.34 -1.14
C ARG A 20 -3.53 6.69 -0.71
N ARG A 21 -2.32 6.67 -0.11
CA ARG A 21 -1.55 7.89 0.18
C ARG A 21 -0.68 8.35 -0.99
N ILE A 22 -0.39 7.46 -1.95
CA ILE A 22 0.40 7.77 -3.13
C ILE A 22 -0.50 7.74 -4.36
N THR A 23 -0.47 8.83 -5.14
CA THR A 23 -1.15 8.91 -6.43
C THR A 23 -0.42 8.11 -7.50
N PRO A 24 -1.10 7.66 -8.57
CA PRO A 24 -0.45 6.94 -9.67
C PRO A 24 0.76 7.71 -10.25
N ALA A 25 0.62 9.03 -10.44
CA ALA A 25 1.70 9.88 -10.93
C ALA A 25 2.93 9.90 -10.01
N GLN A 26 2.72 9.95 -8.68
CA GLN A 26 3.82 9.85 -7.72
C GLN A 26 4.49 8.47 -7.74
N ARG A 27 3.76 7.39 -8.04
CA ARG A 27 4.38 6.06 -8.20
C ARG A 27 5.32 6.01 -9.40
N ASP A 28 4.91 6.61 -10.52
CA ASP A 28 5.74 6.64 -11.73
C ASP A 28 7.02 7.47 -11.50
N GLU A 29 6.92 8.58 -10.79
CA GLU A 29 8.08 9.38 -10.41
C GLU A 29 9.02 8.62 -9.47
N ILE A 30 8.47 7.94 -8.45
CA ILE A 30 9.25 7.10 -7.53
C ILE A 30 9.95 5.97 -8.29
N ARG A 31 9.28 5.32 -9.25
CA ARG A 31 9.88 4.28 -10.10
C ARG A 31 11.04 4.82 -10.93
N ARG A 32 10.88 6.00 -11.55
CA ARG A 32 11.93 6.64 -12.35
C ARG A 32 13.16 6.97 -11.49
N ARG A 33 12.95 7.55 -10.32
CA ARG A 33 14.05 7.91 -9.40
C ARG A 33 14.74 6.67 -8.80
N LEU A 34 13.99 5.62 -8.47
CA LEU A 34 14.58 4.34 -8.06
C LEU A 34 15.42 3.71 -9.18
N ALA A 35 14.97 3.79 -10.44
CA ALA A 35 15.72 3.31 -11.59
C ALA A 35 16.99 4.15 -11.85
N ALA A 36 16.97 5.44 -11.52
CA ALA A 36 18.14 6.32 -11.53
C ALA A 36 19.15 5.99 -10.41
N GLY A 37 18.82 5.08 -9.48
CA GLY A 37 19.70 4.66 -8.39
C GLY A 37 19.53 5.47 -7.11
N GLU A 38 18.53 6.35 -7.01
CA GLU A 38 18.22 6.98 -5.74
C GLU A 38 17.78 5.95 -4.69
N THR A 39 18.17 6.19 -3.43
CA THR A 39 17.80 5.27 -2.36
C THR A 39 16.34 5.46 -1.96
N ALA A 40 15.64 4.33 -1.75
CA ALA A 40 14.28 4.33 -1.23
C ALA A 40 14.12 5.10 0.11
N ARG A 41 15.23 5.31 0.84
CA ARG A 41 15.27 6.10 2.08
C ARG A 41 15.13 7.59 1.81
N ALA A 42 15.83 8.13 0.81
CA ALA A 42 15.74 9.54 0.45
C ALA A 42 14.33 9.87 -0.06
N LEU A 43 13.80 9.04 -0.97
CA LEU A 43 12.43 9.17 -1.50
C LEU A 43 11.37 9.04 -0.41
N ALA A 44 11.53 8.11 0.53
CA ALA A 44 10.62 7.98 1.66
C ALA A 44 10.54 9.26 2.51
N ALA A 45 11.68 9.91 2.76
CA ALA A 45 11.75 11.15 3.53
C ALA A 45 11.11 12.33 2.77
N GLU A 46 11.37 12.46 1.48
CA GLU A 46 10.85 13.55 0.63
C GLU A 46 9.32 13.46 0.47
N TYR A 47 8.80 12.27 0.21
CA TYR A 47 7.35 12.06 0.02
C TYR A 47 6.59 11.81 1.33
N GLY A 48 7.26 11.73 2.48
CA GLY A 48 6.64 11.46 3.78
C GLY A 48 5.94 10.09 3.87
N VAL A 49 6.51 9.09 3.17
CA VAL A 49 5.97 7.74 3.05
C VAL A 49 6.93 6.71 3.65
N SER A 50 6.41 5.54 4.03
CA SER A 50 7.28 4.47 4.54
C SER A 50 8.11 3.86 3.41
N ARG A 51 9.32 3.38 3.74
CA ARG A 51 10.15 2.56 2.84
C ARG A 51 9.37 1.38 2.27
N SER A 52 8.51 0.77 3.07
CA SER A 52 7.63 -0.33 2.64
C SER A 52 6.68 0.09 1.53
N THR A 53 6.22 1.35 1.54
CA THR A 53 5.37 1.91 0.49
C THR A 53 6.16 2.12 -0.79
N ILE A 54 7.42 2.59 -0.70
CA ILE A 54 8.33 2.74 -1.86
C ILE A 54 8.59 1.39 -2.53
N TYR A 55 8.93 0.34 -1.77
CA TYR A 55 9.17 -1.00 -2.33
C TYR A 55 7.93 -1.61 -2.99
N ASN A 56 6.74 -1.32 -2.46
CA ASN A 56 5.47 -1.77 -3.04
C ASN A 56 5.02 -0.93 -4.26
N CYS A 57 5.84 0.05 -4.68
CA CYS A 57 5.66 0.77 -5.93
C CYS A 57 6.52 0.22 -7.08
N ARG A 58 7.42 -0.75 -6.85
CA ARG A 58 8.09 -1.52 -7.92
C ARG A 58 7.04 -2.17 -8.82
#